data_AF-A0A7J6RMY0-F1
#
_entry.id   AF-A0A7J6RMY0-F1
#
_cell.length_a   1.000
_cell.length_b   1.000
_cell.length_c   1.000
_cell.angle_alpha   90.00
_cell.angle_beta   90.00
_cell.angle_gamma   90.00
#
_symmetry.space_group_name_H-M   'P 1'
#
loop_
_entity.id
_entity.type
_entity.pdbx_description
1 polymer ?
#
loop_
_entity_poly.entity_id
_entity_poly.type
_entity_poly.pdbx_seq_one_letter_code
_entity_poly.pdbx_strand_id
1 'polypeptide(L)'
;LRTLVVALKRMTAESCDEFQAAYREAALDVSEQREDKLAAIVDSHLETNLDLVCLTGVEDMLQDDVAPVIESLRVAKIKVWMLTGDKIDTAICIAISTALKSPDQPLLRLEASHVHSAIEALSDLREARNAKSEGLSDTVVVIDGTVLAMVLSAGLYTSEFVELIKDAPAVVCCRCSPSQKSEVVRAIKKYDNGQRTLAIGDGGNDVGMIQAADVGVGIVGKEGMQASLAADFSIQEFRSLHRLLLWHGRNCYLQSARMSLFVIHRGLVIAVMQVIFSAMFYFIALPLFQGWLMIGYSTYYTTAPVFSLCLYTDLEDTVVYQYPELYAISRRGRQMSLKAFLGWVWKSIYQGSAIMVLTVILFGNELITSSLVAVAFTSLVISELLNVASEVSGPSELAPSDDRGGVVEYSDICILYVHPALLL
;
A
#
# COMPACT_ATOMS: atom_id res chain seq x y z
N LEU A 1 -18.36 -23.95 0.36
CA LEU A 1 -18.10 -25.20 -0.40
C LEU A 1 -18.65 -25.04 -1.82
N ARG A 2 -17.86 -25.31 -2.85
CA ARG A 2 -18.37 -25.53 -4.22
C ARG A 2 -19.03 -26.91 -4.24
N THR A 3 -20.34 -26.97 -4.42
CA THR A 3 -21.10 -28.23 -4.42
C THR A 3 -21.24 -28.78 -5.84
N LEU A 4 -20.87 -30.05 -6.02
CA LEU A 4 -21.15 -30.82 -7.22
C LEU A 4 -22.19 -31.89 -6.89
N VAL A 5 -23.16 -32.05 -7.79
CA VAL A 5 -24.19 -33.08 -7.70
C VAL A 5 -23.83 -34.18 -8.67
N VAL A 6 -23.70 -35.42 -8.17
CA VAL A 6 -23.43 -36.59 -9.00
C VAL A 6 -24.68 -37.46 -9.01
N ALA A 7 -25.21 -37.70 -10.21
CA ALA A 7 -26.37 -38.54 -10.42
C ALA A 7 -26.06 -39.63 -11.46
N LEU A 8 -26.75 -40.76 -11.36
CA LEU A 8 -26.58 -41.94 -12.20
C LEU A 8 -27.87 -42.23 -12.94
N LYS A 9 -27.78 -42.52 -14.23
CA LYS A 9 -28.86 -43.15 -14.98
C LYS A 9 -28.51 -44.61 -15.24
N ARG A 10 -29.38 -45.52 -14.84
CA ARG A 10 -29.29 -46.93 -15.26
C ARG A 10 -30.01 -47.08 -16.59
N MET A 11 -29.30 -47.47 -17.64
CA MET A 11 -29.86 -47.67 -18.98
C MET A 11 -29.83 -49.14 -19.35
N THR A 12 -30.83 -49.60 -20.09
CA THR A 12 -30.81 -50.91 -20.75
C THR A 12 -29.92 -50.85 -22.00
N ALA A 13 -29.47 -52.01 -22.49
CA ALA A 13 -28.67 -52.08 -23.70
C ALA A 13 -29.41 -51.47 -24.91
N GLU A 14 -30.70 -51.75 -25.05
CA GLU A 14 -31.56 -51.21 -26.12
C GLU A 14 -31.63 -49.68 -26.08
N SER A 15 -31.87 -49.08 -24.91
CA SER A 15 -31.92 -47.61 -24.76
C SER A 15 -30.56 -46.94 -25.01
N CYS A 16 -29.46 -47.65 -24.69
CA CYS A 16 -28.11 -47.19 -25.01
C CYS A 16 -27.83 -47.22 -26.52
N ASP A 17 -28.27 -48.29 -27.21
CA ASP A 17 -28.12 -48.43 -28.66
C ASP A 17 -28.97 -47.38 -29.40
N GLU A 18 -30.20 -47.12 -28.95
CA GLU A 18 -31.06 -46.04 -29.45
C GLU A 18 -30.39 -44.67 -29.29
N PHE A 19 -29.87 -44.37 -28.10
CA PHE A 19 -29.12 -43.14 -27.86
C PHE A 19 -27.90 -43.04 -28.77
N GLN A 20 -27.10 -44.10 -28.90
CA GLN A 20 -25.91 -44.10 -29.74
C GLN A 20 -26.24 -43.90 -31.22
N ALA A 21 -27.33 -44.50 -31.71
CA ALA A 21 -27.79 -44.31 -33.08
C ALA A 21 -28.21 -42.85 -33.32
N ALA A 22 -29.08 -42.31 -32.46
CA ALA A 22 -29.54 -40.92 -32.54
C ALA A 22 -28.39 -39.91 -32.42
N TYR A 23 -27.47 -40.14 -31.47
CA TYR A 23 -26.31 -39.29 -31.25
C TYR A 23 -25.35 -39.32 -32.45
N ARG A 24 -25.09 -40.49 -33.05
CA ARG A 24 -24.26 -40.60 -34.26
C ARG A 24 -24.91 -39.89 -35.45
N GLU A 25 -26.22 -40.02 -35.63
CA GLU A 25 -26.94 -39.34 -36.69
C GLU A 25 -26.83 -37.82 -36.55
N ALA A 26 -27.06 -37.29 -35.35
CA ALA A 26 -26.90 -35.85 -35.07
C ALA A 26 -25.44 -35.38 -35.17
N ALA A 27 -24.46 -36.23 -34.83
CA ALA A 27 -23.04 -35.90 -34.94
C ALA A 27 -22.55 -35.78 -36.40
N LEU A 28 -23.24 -36.44 -37.34
CA LEU A 28 -22.97 -36.36 -38.78
C LEU A 28 -23.57 -35.11 -39.43
N ASP A 29 -24.40 -34.35 -38.71
CA ASP A 29 -24.97 -33.09 -39.20
C ASP A 29 -23.86 -32.03 -39.36
N VAL A 30 -23.84 -31.35 -40.51
CA VAL A 30 -22.83 -30.34 -40.88
C VAL A 30 -23.37 -28.92 -40.71
N SER A 31 -24.65 -28.77 -40.33
CA SER A 31 -25.27 -27.47 -40.10
C SER A 31 -24.82 -26.81 -38.79
N GLU A 32 -25.02 -25.49 -38.68
CA GLU A 32 -24.74 -24.72 -37.44
C GLU A 32 -25.59 -25.18 -36.24
N GLN A 33 -26.66 -25.95 -36.46
CA GLN A 33 -27.56 -26.47 -35.42
C GLN A 33 -27.05 -27.77 -34.78
N ARG A 34 -25.89 -28.27 -35.18
CA ARG A 34 -25.34 -29.54 -34.69
C ARG A 34 -25.22 -29.57 -33.17
N GLU A 35 -24.71 -28.51 -32.55
CA GLU A 35 -24.51 -28.46 -31.09
C GLU A 35 -25.84 -28.49 -30.33
N ASP A 36 -26.84 -27.73 -30.78
CA ASP A 36 -28.18 -27.72 -30.18
C ASP A 36 -28.89 -29.08 -30.31
N LYS A 37 -28.74 -29.75 -31.46
CA LYS A 37 -29.30 -31.09 -31.67
C LYS A 37 -28.64 -32.14 -30.77
N LEU A 38 -27.31 -32.08 -30.62
CA LEU A 38 -26.58 -32.97 -29.73
C LEU A 38 -26.98 -32.76 -28.27
N ALA A 39 -27.10 -31.49 -27.84
CA ALA A 39 -27.58 -31.15 -26.49
C ALA A 39 -29.00 -31.68 -26.25
N ALA A 40 -29.94 -31.47 -27.18
CA ALA A 40 -31.31 -31.97 -27.04
C ALA A 40 -31.41 -33.50 -26.94
N ILE A 41 -30.56 -34.24 -27.66
CA ILE A 41 -30.49 -35.71 -27.56
C ILE A 41 -29.92 -36.14 -26.20
N VAL A 42 -28.88 -35.46 -25.72
CA VAL A 42 -28.32 -35.71 -24.38
C VAL A 42 -29.36 -35.42 -23.30
N ASP A 43 -30.06 -34.30 -23.37
CA ASP A 43 -31.09 -33.92 -22.41
C ASP A 43 -32.22 -34.97 -22.35
N SER A 44 -32.74 -35.36 -23.51
CA SER A 44 -33.87 -36.29 -23.59
C SER A 44 -33.51 -37.73 -23.18
N HIS A 45 -32.35 -38.24 -23.64
CA HIS A 45 -31.95 -39.63 -23.40
C HIS A 45 -31.11 -39.84 -22.15
N LEU A 46 -30.27 -38.89 -21.73
CA LEU A 46 -29.32 -39.07 -20.62
C LEU A 46 -29.70 -38.25 -19.37
N GLU A 47 -30.22 -37.02 -19.51
CA GLU A 47 -30.48 -36.13 -18.36
C GLU A 47 -31.90 -36.24 -17.77
N THR A 48 -32.63 -37.32 -18.09
CA THR A 48 -33.96 -37.62 -17.54
C THR A 48 -33.94 -38.78 -16.55
N ASN A 49 -34.73 -38.71 -15.48
CA ASN A 49 -34.90 -39.77 -14.47
C ASN A 49 -33.57 -40.28 -13.87
N LEU A 50 -32.74 -39.34 -13.43
CA LEU A 50 -31.46 -39.62 -12.78
C LEU A 50 -31.65 -39.97 -11.30
N ASP A 51 -30.95 -41.00 -10.82
CA ASP A 51 -30.86 -41.32 -9.40
C ASP A 51 -29.71 -40.52 -8.77
N LEU A 52 -30.00 -39.70 -7.76
CA LEU A 52 -28.97 -38.99 -7.01
C LEU A 52 -28.04 -39.99 -6.31
N VAL A 53 -26.74 -39.96 -6.62
CA VAL A 53 -25.74 -40.85 -6.02
C VAL A 53 -25.09 -40.17 -4.82
N CYS A 54 -24.53 -38.98 -5.04
CA CYS A 54 -23.89 -38.22 -3.98
C CYS A 54 -23.83 -36.72 -4.27
N LEU A 55 -23.61 -35.97 -3.21
CA LEU A 55 -23.26 -34.55 -3.23
C LEU A 55 -21.81 -34.46 -2.76
N THR A 56 -20.94 -33.83 -3.54
CA THR A 56 -19.59 -33.51 -3.10
C THR A 56 -19.48 -32.02 -2.84
N GLY A 57 -18.77 -31.65 -1.78
CA GLY A 57 -18.47 -30.26 -1.45
C GLY A 57 -16.95 -30.08 -1.48
N VAL A 58 -16.46 -29.25 -2.39
CA VAL A 58 -15.05 -28.86 -2.42
C VAL A 58 -14.91 -27.56 -1.65
N GLU A 59 -14.07 -27.56 -0.62
CA GLU A 59 -13.70 -26.33 0.08
C GLU A 59 -12.55 -25.65 -0.62
N ASP A 60 -12.74 -24.38 -0.95
CA ASP A 60 -11.67 -23.53 -1.46
C ASP A 60 -10.96 -22.95 -0.22
N MET A 61 -9.86 -23.60 0.16
CA MET A 61 -9.14 -23.25 1.38
C MET A 61 -8.39 -21.94 1.19
N LEU A 62 -8.62 -21.00 2.11
CA LEU A 62 -7.80 -19.80 2.21
C LEU A 62 -6.38 -20.17 2.64
N GLN A 63 -5.41 -19.34 2.25
CA GLN A 63 -4.08 -19.41 2.86
C GLN A 63 -4.16 -19.09 4.35
N ASP A 64 -3.13 -19.51 5.09
CA ASP A 64 -3.01 -19.22 6.51
C ASP A 64 -3.09 -17.71 6.78
N ASP A 65 -3.79 -17.36 7.86
CA ASP A 65 -3.88 -16.02 8.42
C ASP A 65 -4.44 -14.91 7.49
N VAL A 66 -5.07 -15.26 6.36
CA VAL A 66 -5.67 -14.25 5.45
C VAL A 66 -6.69 -13.36 6.17
N ALA A 67 -7.63 -13.95 6.90
CA ALA A 67 -8.67 -13.20 7.61
C ALA A 67 -8.09 -12.26 8.71
N PRO A 68 -7.23 -12.74 9.63
CA PRO A 68 -6.54 -11.86 10.59
C PRO A 68 -5.81 -10.69 9.92
N VAL A 69 -5.12 -10.94 8.80
CA VAL A 69 -4.39 -9.89 8.10
C VAL A 69 -5.33 -8.85 7.50
N ILE A 70 -6.41 -9.26 6.85
CA ILE A 70 -7.40 -8.30 6.31
C ILE A 70 -8.04 -7.49 7.43
N GLU A 71 -8.38 -8.10 8.56
CA GLU A 71 -8.88 -7.39 9.73
C GLU A 71 -7.87 -6.34 10.24
N SER A 72 -6.61 -6.71 10.43
CA SER A 72 -5.55 -5.79 10.85
C SER A 72 -5.38 -4.62 9.86
N LEU A 73 -5.42 -4.88 8.55
CA LEU A 73 -5.36 -3.83 7.53
C LEU A 73 -6.58 -2.88 7.62
N ARG A 74 -7.78 -3.41 7.88
CA ARG A 74 -9.00 -2.61 8.07
C ARG A 74 -8.94 -1.77 9.35
N VAL A 75 -8.40 -2.30 10.45
CA VAL A 75 -8.14 -1.57 11.70
C VAL A 75 -7.13 -0.45 11.47
N ALA A 76 -6.07 -0.71 10.70
CA ALA A 76 -5.12 0.29 10.20
C ALA A 76 -5.75 1.31 9.22
N LYS A 77 -7.06 1.19 8.95
CA LYS A 77 -7.87 2.02 8.05
C LYS A 77 -7.39 1.97 6.59
N ILE A 78 -6.78 0.86 6.18
CA ILE A 78 -6.52 0.56 4.78
C ILE A 78 -7.81 -0.02 4.18
N LYS A 79 -8.25 0.56 3.05
CA LYS A 79 -9.43 0.09 2.33
C LYS A 79 -9.04 -1.11 1.47
N VAL A 80 -9.67 -2.25 1.70
CA VAL A 80 -9.38 -3.50 0.98
C VAL A 80 -10.51 -3.75 -0.02
N TRP A 81 -10.13 -3.95 -1.29
CA TRP A 81 -11.05 -4.23 -2.39
C TRP A 81 -10.65 -5.56 -3.01
N MET A 82 -11.64 -6.41 -3.30
CA MET A 82 -11.43 -7.73 -3.91
C MET A 82 -11.81 -7.67 -5.38
N LEU A 83 -10.88 -8.01 -6.28
CA LEU A 83 -11.10 -8.04 -7.74
C LEU A 83 -10.90 -9.47 -8.25
N THR A 84 -11.99 -10.20 -8.49
CA THR A 84 -11.95 -11.61 -8.88
C THR A 84 -12.63 -11.87 -10.23
N GLY A 85 -12.17 -12.92 -10.92
CA GLY A 85 -12.82 -13.49 -12.10
C GLY A 85 -13.96 -14.46 -11.77
N ASP A 86 -14.15 -14.79 -10.48
CA ASP A 86 -15.17 -15.75 -10.04
C ASP A 86 -16.60 -15.20 -10.17
N LYS A 87 -17.56 -16.14 -10.09
CA LYS A 87 -18.99 -15.82 -9.98
C LYS A 87 -19.28 -15.08 -8.67
N ILE A 88 -20.35 -14.29 -8.71
CA ILE A 88 -20.79 -13.40 -7.62
C ILE A 88 -20.95 -14.15 -6.29
N ASP A 89 -21.68 -15.26 -6.26
CA ASP A 89 -21.93 -16.01 -5.02
C ASP A 89 -20.63 -16.58 -4.41
N THR A 90 -19.72 -17.08 -5.24
CA THR A 90 -18.40 -17.55 -4.79
C THR A 90 -17.58 -16.41 -4.20
N ALA A 91 -17.54 -15.25 -4.87
CA ALA A 91 -16.81 -14.08 -4.39
C ALA A 91 -17.38 -13.56 -3.05
N ILE A 92 -18.70 -13.58 -2.87
CA ILE A 92 -19.35 -13.24 -1.60
C ILE A 92 -18.95 -14.22 -0.50
N CYS A 93 -18.93 -15.52 -0.80
CA CYS A 93 -18.49 -16.54 0.17
C CYS A 93 -17.04 -16.30 0.60
N ILE A 94 -16.13 -16.04 -0.35
CA ILE A 94 -14.73 -15.72 -0.05
C ILE A 94 -14.63 -14.42 0.76
N ALA A 95 -15.41 -13.38 0.42
CA ALA A 95 -15.43 -12.13 1.17
C ALA A 95 -15.87 -12.31 2.63
N ILE A 96 -16.78 -13.26 2.90
CA ILE A 96 -17.18 -13.63 4.27
C ILE A 96 -16.07 -14.41 4.97
N SER A 97 -15.53 -15.46 4.33
CA SER A 97 -14.47 -16.31 4.90
C SER A 97 -13.18 -15.53 5.20
N THR A 98 -12.90 -14.48 4.43
CA THR A 98 -11.72 -13.62 4.59
C THR A 98 -11.94 -12.44 5.55
N ALA A 99 -13.10 -12.38 6.21
CA ALA A 99 -13.51 -11.28 7.09
C ALA A 99 -13.51 -9.88 6.42
N LEU A 100 -13.55 -9.84 5.09
CA LEU A 100 -13.75 -8.60 4.33
C LEU A 100 -15.18 -8.06 4.53
N LYS A 101 -16.15 -8.98 4.65
CA LYS A 101 -17.56 -8.73 4.92
C LYS A 101 -18.02 -9.58 6.12
N SER A 102 -18.70 -8.99 7.10
CA SER A 102 -19.36 -9.77 8.16
C SER A 102 -20.62 -10.48 7.63
N PRO A 103 -20.98 -11.69 8.12
CA PRO A 103 -22.15 -12.43 7.63
C PRO A 103 -23.44 -11.59 7.57
N ASP A 104 -23.74 -10.87 8.66
CA ASP A 104 -24.96 -10.05 8.80
C ASP A 104 -24.85 -8.65 8.20
N GLN A 105 -23.70 -8.29 7.61
CA GLN A 105 -23.50 -6.97 7.02
C GLN A 105 -24.36 -6.81 5.76
N PRO A 106 -25.08 -5.69 5.59
CA PRO A 106 -25.89 -5.44 4.39
C PRO A 106 -25.01 -5.41 3.14
N LEU A 107 -25.61 -5.82 2.02
CA LEU A 107 -24.93 -6.00 0.75
C LEU A 107 -25.74 -5.33 -0.36
N LEU A 108 -25.10 -4.42 -1.11
CA LEU A 108 -25.64 -3.90 -2.36
C LEU A 108 -25.06 -4.71 -3.52
N ARG A 109 -25.93 -5.32 -4.33
CA ARG A 109 -25.52 -6.11 -5.50
C ARG A 109 -25.88 -5.35 -6.77
N LEU A 110 -24.86 -5.03 -7.57
CA LEU A 110 -25.01 -4.42 -8.87
C LEU A 110 -24.72 -5.48 -9.94
N GLU A 111 -25.77 -6.11 -10.44
CA GLU A 111 -25.72 -7.23 -11.39
C GLU A 111 -26.32 -6.83 -12.73
N ALA A 112 -25.78 -7.37 -13.84
CA ALA A 112 -26.30 -7.09 -15.20
C ALA A 112 -27.76 -7.47 -15.41
N SER A 113 -28.28 -8.42 -14.62
CA SER A 113 -29.68 -8.84 -14.64
C SER A 113 -30.65 -7.77 -14.15
N HIS A 114 -30.19 -6.87 -13.28
CA HIS A 114 -31.02 -5.86 -12.62
C HIS A 114 -30.64 -4.43 -13.01
N VAL A 115 -29.36 -4.22 -13.36
CA VAL A 115 -28.81 -2.91 -13.71
C VAL A 115 -28.52 -2.92 -15.21
N HIS A 116 -29.27 -2.12 -15.96
CA HIS A 116 -29.17 -2.05 -17.42
C HIS A 116 -28.45 -0.79 -17.90
N SER A 117 -28.25 0.20 -17.02
CA SER A 117 -27.52 1.41 -17.33
C SER A 117 -26.55 1.83 -16.22
N ALA A 118 -25.51 2.59 -16.60
CA ALA A 118 -24.59 3.18 -15.64
C ALA A 118 -25.30 4.16 -14.68
N ILE A 119 -26.37 4.82 -15.13
CA ILE A 119 -27.12 5.79 -14.33
C ILE A 119 -27.87 5.08 -13.19
N GLU A 120 -28.50 3.94 -13.48
CA GLU A 120 -29.13 3.08 -12.46
C GLU A 120 -28.10 2.57 -11.44
N ALA A 121 -26.93 2.12 -11.91
CA ALA A 121 -25.84 1.70 -11.02
C ALA A 121 -25.43 2.84 -10.06
N LEU A 122 -25.31 4.07 -10.58
CA LEU A 122 -24.95 5.23 -9.79
C LEU A 122 -26.07 5.67 -8.84
N SER A 123 -27.34 5.56 -9.22
CA SER A 123 -28.45 5.86 -8.30
C SER A 123 -28.46 4.94 -7.10
N ASP A 124 -28.29 3.63 -7.32
CA ASP A 124 -28.27 2.64 -6.24
C ASP A 124 -27.09 2.88 -5.29
N LEU A 125 -25.93 3.23 -5.85
CA LEU A 125 -24.75 3.62 -5.08
C LEU A 125 -24.96 4.90 -4.26
N ARG A 126 -25.65 5.90 -4.83
CA ARG A 126 -26.00 7.14 -4.12
C ARG A 126 -26.94 6.85 -2.95
N GLU A 127 -27.94 6.00 -3.14
CA GLU A 127 -28.86 5.60 -2.08
C GLU A 127 -28.14 4.88 -0.94
N ALA A 128 -27.28 3.91 -1.26
CA ALA A 128 -26.48 3.22 -0.25
C ALA A 128 -25.53 4.17 0.50
N ARG A 129 -24.93 5.13 -0.20
CA ARG A 129 -24.07 6.15 0.43
C ARG A 129 -24.87 7.08 1.35
N ASN A 130 -26.06 7.50 0.95
CA ASN A 130 -26.92 8.36 1.76
C ASN A 130 -27.37 7.64 3.04
N ALA A 131 -27.80 6.38 2.91
CA ALA A 131 -28.16 5.54 4.06
C ALA A 131 -26.99 5.42 5.07
N LYS A 132 -25.75 5.32 4.58
CA LYS A 132 -24.56 5.34 5.44
C LYS A 132 -24.35 6.70 6.12
N SER A 133 -24.50 7.81 5.40
CA SER A 133 -24.35 9.16 5.95
C SER A 133 -25.37 9.44 7.06
N GLU A 134 -26.54 8.83 6.97
CA GLU A 134 -27.58 8.90 7.99
C GLU A 134 -27.36 7.90 9.15
N GLY A 135 -26.31 7.08 9.07
CA GLY A 135 -25.95 6.08 10.09
C GLY A 135 -26.80 4.80 10.06
N LEU A 136 -27.61 4.60 9.00
CA LEU A 136 -28.53 3.47 8.91
C LEU A 136 -27.86 2.16 8.49
N SER A 137 -26.82 2.19 7.64
CA SER A 137 -26.17 0.96 7.17
C SER A 137 -24.71 1.15 6.72
N ASP A 138 -23.83 0.24 7.15
CA ASP A 138 -22.47 0.11 6.60
C ASP A 138 -22.46 -1.01 5.55
N THR A 139 -22.88 -0.68 4.33
CA THR A 139 -23.17 -1.64 3.25
C THR A 139 -21.94 -1.97 2.43
N VAL A 140 -21.65 -3.27 2.21
CA VAL A 140 -20.61 -3.73 1.28
C VAL A 140 -21.17 -3.71 -0.14
N VAL A 141 -20.34 -3.29 -1.11
CA VAL A 141 -20.75 -3.18 -2.51
C VAL A 141 -20.18 -4.35 -3.31
N VAL A 142 -21.04 -5.06 -4.04
CA VAL A 142 -20.65 -6.12 -4.99
C VAL A 142 -21.03 -5.69 -6.39
N ILE A 143 -20.07 -5.73 -7.32
CA ILE A 143 -20.22 -5.21 -8.67
C ILE A 143 -19.86 -6.31 -9.67
N ASP A 144 -20.77 -6.60 -10.59
CA ASP A 144 -20.48 -7.49 -11.71
C ASP A 144 -19.59 -6.82 -12.76
N GLY A 145 -18.72 -7.59 -13.42
CA GLY A 145 -17.79 -7.09 -14.42
C GLY A 145 -18.47 -6.39 -15.61
N THR A 146 -19.71 -6.77 -15.93
CA THR A 146 -20.51 -6.10 -16.97
C THR A 146 -20.95 -4.70 -16.53
N VAL A 147 -21.43 -4.55 -15.29
CA VAL A 147 -21.81 -3.26 -14.71
C VAL A 147 -20.58 -2.37 -14.52
N LEU A 148 -19.47 -2.97 -14.10
CA LEU A 148 -18.19 -2.28 -14.01
C LEU A 148 -17.77 -1.72 -15.38
N ALA A 149 -17.92 -2.49 -16.46
CA ALA A 149 -17.67 -2.00 -17.82
C ALA A 149 -18.57 -0.81 -18.17
N MET A 150 -19.87 -0.86 -17.84
CA MET A 150 -20.82 0.23 -18.11
C MET A 150 -20.40 1.54 -17.42
N VAL A 151 -19.95 1.46 -16.17
CA VAL A 151 -19.61 2.63 -15.36
C VAL A 151 -18.20 3.18 -15.67
N LEU A 152 -17.28 2.29 -16.08
CA LEU A 152 -15.94 2.69 -16.52
C LEU A 152 -15.88 3.12 -18.00
N SER A 153 -16.89 2.77 -18.80
CA SER A 153 -16.93 3.06 -20.24
C SER A 153 -16.84 4.56 -20.53
N ALA A 154 -15.91 4.92 -21.42
CA ALA A 154 -15.66 6.27 -21.92
C ALA A 154 -15.34 7.35 -20.84
N GLY A 155 -15.09 6.96 -19.58
CA GLY A 155 -14.66 7.87 -18.52
C GLY A 155 -15.70 8.88 -18.02
N LEU A 156 -16.92 8.85 -18.57
CA LEU A 156 -18.01 9.81 -18.29
C LEU A 156 -18.50 9.72 -16.84
N TYR A 157 -18.72 8.48 -16.36
CA TYR A 157 -19.29 8.20 -15.04
C TYR A 157 -18.24 7.79 -14.00
N THR A 158 -16.99 7.63 -14.42
CA THR A 158 -15.93 7.06 -13.60
C THR A 158 -15.57 7.92 -12.38
N SER A 159 -15.55 9.24 -12.53
CA SER A 159 -15.29 10.15 -11.41
C SER A 159 -16.38 10.02 -10.34
N GLU A 160 -17.64 10.03 -10.77
CA GLU A 160 -18.78 9.93 -9.89
C GLU A 160 -18.83 8.56 -9.19
N PHE A 161 -18.58 7.49 -9.94
CA PHE A 161 -18.48 6.14 -9.41
C PHE A 161 -17.46 6.02 -8.28
N VAL A 162 -16.23 6.49 -8.51
CA VAL A 162 -15.16 6.45 -7.51
C VAL A 162 -15.56 7.26 -6.26
N GLU A 163 -16.16 8.43 -6.46
CA GLU A 163 -16.67 9.28 -5.36
C GLU A 163 -17.77 8.60 -4.52
N LEU A 164 -18.58 7.71 -5.10
CA LEU A 164 -19.65 7.00 -4.39
C LEU A 164 -19.13 5.79 -3.62
N ILE A 165 -18.17 5.05 -4.20
CA ILE A 165 -17.68 3.80 -3.62
C ILE A 165 -16.50 3.98 -2.65
N LYS A 166 -15.78 5.11 -2.69
CA LYS A 166 -14.60 5.33 -1.82
C LYS A 166 -14.91 5.22 -0.32
N ASP A 167 -16.13 5.57 0.07
CA ASP A 167 -16.58 5.53 1.47
C ASP A 167 -17.10 4.15 1.88
N ALA A 168 -17.27 3.22 0.93
CA ALA A 168 -17.71 1.86 1.22
C ALA A 168 -16.72 1.17 2.19
N PRO A 169 -17.22 0.30 3.10
CA PRO A 169 -16.39 -0.47 4.01
C PRO A 169 -15.49 -1.46 3.26
N ALA A 170 -16.04 -2.10 2.22
CA ALA A 170 -15.35 -3.00 1.30
C ALA A 170 -16.09 -3.00 -0.05
N VAL A 171 -15.35 -3.33 -1.11
CA VAL A 171 -15.88 -3.47 -2.47
C VAL A 171 -15.39 -4.80 -3.05
N VAL A 172 -16.30 -5.54 -3.68
CA VAL A 172 -16.00 -6.82 -4.34
C VAL A 172 -16.43 -6.73 -5.80
N CYS A 173 -15.48 -6.69 -6.73
CA CYS A 173 -15.78 -6.79 -8.15
C CYS A 173 -15.62 -8.25 -8.60
N CYS A 174 -16.67 -8.78 -9.22
CA CYS A 174 -16.76 -10.18 -9.65
C CYS A 174 -16.70 -10.27 -11.18
N ARG A 175 -16.42 -11.47 -11.72
CA ARG A 175 -16.33 -11.73 -13.17
C ARG A 175 -15.48 -10.69 -13.93
N CYS A 176 -14.45 -10.16 -13.29
CA CYS A 176 -13.60 -9.13 -13.86
C CYS A 176 -12.63 -9.72 -14.89
N SER A 177 -12.51 -9.09 -16.05
CA SER A 177 -11.43 -9.38 -16.98
C SER A 177 -10.09 -8.79 -16.46
N PRO A 178 -8.93 -9.32 -16.91
CA PRO A 178 -7.63 -8.75 -16.54
C PRO A 178 -7.50 -7.25 -16.84
N SER A 179 -8.06 -6.78 -17.97
CA SER A 179 -8.05 -5.36 -18.31
C SER A 179 -8.87 -4.52 -17.34
N GLN A 180 -10.06 -5.00 -16.96
CA GLN A 180 -10.95 -4.32 -16.01
C GLN A 180 -10.31 -4.14 -14.64
N LYS A 181 -9.56 -5.15 -14.14
CA LYS A 181 -8.83 -5.02 -12.88
C LYS A 181 -7.87 -3.82 -12.90
N SER A 182 -7.13 -3.66 -14.00
CA SER A 182 -6.20 -2.53 -14.16
C SER A 182 -6.92 -1.19 -14.33
N GLU A 183 -8.07 -1.16 -14.99
CA GLU A 183 -8.88 0.05 -15.17
C GLU A 183 -9.44 0.56 -13.84
N VAL A 184 -9.89 -0.34 -12.96
CA VAL A 184 -10.32 0.02 -11.60
C VAL A 184 -9.20 0.71 -10.83
N VAL A 185 -7.99 0.14 -10.83
CA VAL A 185 -6.84 0.73 -10.14
C VAL A 185 -6.52 2.11 -10.70
N ARG A 186 -6.52 2.29 -12.03
CA ARG A 186 -6.29 3.59 -12.66
C ARG A 186 -7.38 4.62 -12.33
N ALA A 187 -8.65 4.19 -12.28
CA ALA A 187 -9.77 5.05 -11.90
C ALA A 187 -9.60 5.56 -10.47
N ILE A 188 -9.30 4.68 -9.51
CA ILE A 188 -9.06 5.07 -8.11
C ILE A 188 -7.90 6.06 -8.03
N LYS A 189 -6.75 5.76 -8.66
CA LYS A 189 -5.58 6.66 -8.65
C LYS A 189 -5.88 8.04 -9.20
N LYS A 190 -6.71 8.12 -10.24
CA LYS A 190 -7.02 9.37 -10.93
C LYS A 190 -8.05 10.22 -10.17
N TYR A 191 -9.05 9.60 -9.56
CA TYR A 191 -10.21 10.31 -9.01
C TYR A 191 -10.27 10.35 -7.49
N ASP A 192 -9.58 9.45 -6.76
CA ASP A 192 -9.52 9.44 -5.30
C ASP A 192 -8.35 10.29 -4.76
N ASN A 193 -8.27 11.54 -5.23
CA ASN A 193 -7.43 12.64 -4.73
C ASN A 193 -6.13 12.25 -3.98
N GLY A 194 -5.19 11.62 -4.69
CA GLY A 194 -3.82 11.39 -4.17
C GLY A 194 -3.69 10.25 -3.16
N GLN A 195 -4.69 9.39 -3.02
CA GLN A 195 -4.53 8.12 -2.30
C GLN A 195 -3.52 7.21 -3.00
N ARG A 196 -2.75 6.48 -2.20
CA ARG A 196 -1.78 5.50 -2.70
C ARG A 196 -2.45 4.15 -2.85
N THR A 197 -2.33 3.55 -4.03
CA THR A 197 -2.91 2.22 -4.29
C THR A 197 -1.85 1.14 -4.22
N LEU A 198 -2.21 0.01 -3.63
CA LEU A 198 -1.44 -1.21 -3.66
C LEU A 198 -2.26 -2.29 -4.34
N ALA A 199 -1.64 -3.01 -5.27
CA ALA A 199 -2.24 -4.18 -5.92
C ALA A 199 -1.44 -5.43 -5.57
N ILE A 200 -2.16 -6.49 -5.20
CA ILE A 200 -1.59 -7.80 -4.89
C ILE A 200 -2.22 -8.86 -5.78
N GLY A 201 -1.41 -9.79 -6.29
CA GLY A 201 -1.88 -10.91 -7.11
C GLY A 201 -0.82 -11.99 -7.28
N ASP A 202 -1.22 -13.18 -7.71
CA ASP A 202 -0.37 -14.36 -7.87
C ASP A 202 -0.23 -14.79 -9.35
N GLY A 203 -1.22 -14.50 -10.18
CA GLY A 203 -1.31 -14.95 -11.57
C GLY A 203 -0.98 -13.90 -12.64
N GLY A 204 -0.83 -14.37 -13.88
CA GLY A 204 -0.65 -13.51 -15.06
C GLY A 204 -1.81 -12.52 -15.29
N ASN A 205 -3.02 -12.89 -14.86
CA ASN A 205 -4.22 -12.05 -14.95
C ASN A 205 -4.13 -10.78 -14.09
N ASP A 206 -3.26 -10.76 -13.09
CA ASP A 206 -3.11 -9.65 -12.15
C ASP A 206 -1.94 -8.74 -12.52
N VAL A 207 -1.09 -9.12 -13.48
CA VAL A 207 0.09 -8.33 -13.90
C VAL A 207 -0.29 -6.90 -14.30
N GLY A 208 -1.35 -6.74 -15.09
CA GLY A 208 -1.82 -5.42 -15.51
C GLY A 208 -2.33 -4.57 -14.35
N MET A 209 -2.92 -5.19 -13.32
CA MET A 209 -3.39 -4.52 -12.11
C MET A 209 -2.20 -4.12 -11.21
N ILE A 210 -1.24 -5.02 -11.02
CA ILE A 210 0.00 -4.82 -10.25
C ILE A 210 0.79 -3.63 -10.82
N GLN A 211 0.99 -3.60 -12.15
CA GLN A 211 1.73 -2.52 -12.81
C GLN A 211 0.98 -1.18 -12.83
N ALA A 212 -0.35 -1.19 -12.66
CA ALA A 212 -1.14 0.03 -12.62
C ALA A 212 -1.13 0.72 -11.24
N ALA A 213 -0.85 -0.03 -10.17
CA ALA A 213 -0.84 0.47 -8.80
C ALA A 213 0.37 1.40 -8.52
N ASP A 214 0.39 2.07 -7.36
CA ASP A 214 1.61 2.77 -6.91
C ASP A 214 2.64 1.81 -6.31
N VAL A 215 2.16 0.71 -5.73
CA VAL A 215 2.98 -0.39 -5.24
C VAL A 215 2.38 -1.71 -5.70
N GLY A 216 3.17 -2.50 -6.41
CA GLY A 216 2.82 -3.85 -6.84
C GLY A 216 3.40 -4.91 -5.90
N VAL A 217 2.57 -5.85 -5.46
CA VAL A 217 3.00 -7.02 -4.67
C VAL A 217 2.62 -8.30 -5.40
N GLY A 218 3.62 -9.12 -5.72
CA GLY A 218 3.41 -10.42 -6.35
C GLY A 218 3.52 -11.53 -5.33
N ILE A 219 2.54 -12.42 -5.30
CA ILE A 219 2.62 -13.68 -4.54
C ILE A 219 3.29 -14.71 -5.45
N VAL A 220 4.25 -15.47 -4.91
CA VAL A 220 4.91 -16.56 -5.65
C VAL A 220 3.91 -17.71 -5.82
N GLY A 221 3.28 -17.77 -6.99
CA GLY A 221 2.34 -18.82 -7.36
C GLY A 221 3.02 -20.17 -7.62
N LYS A 222 2.29 -21.26 -7.39
CA LYS A 222 2.75 -22.63 -7.72
C LYS A 222 2.81 -22.90 -9.22
N GLU A 223 1.96 -22.23 -9.99
CA GLU A 223 1.79 -22.45 -11.44
C GLU A 223 2.66 -21.51 -12.29
N GLY A 224 3.18 -20.43 -11.72
CA GLY A 224 4.03 -19.48 -12.41
C GLY A 224 4.41 -18.26 -11.57
N MET A 225 5.49 -17.58 -11.95
CA MET A 225 6.03 -16.40 -11.24
C MET A 225 5.75 -15.08 -11.95
N GLN A 226 4.77 -15.03 -12.86
CA GLN A 226 4.53 -13.86 -13.71
C GLN A 226 4.17 -12.60 -12.89
N ALA A 227 3.28 -12.73 -11.90
CA ALA A 227 2.94 -11.63 -10.99
C ALA A 227 4.15 -11.19 -10.16
N SER A 228 4.91 -12.16 -9.60
CA SER A 228 6.11 -11.90 -8.82
C SER A 228 7.22 -11.20 -9.62
N LEU A 229 7.38 -11.49 -10.91
CA LEU A 229 8.39 -10.86 -11.77
C LEU A 229 7.99 -9.45 -12.21
N ALA A 230 6.68 -9.15 -12.23
CA ALA A 230 6.16 -7.86 -12.63
C ALA A 230 5.92 -6.89 -11.45
N ALA A 231 6.03 -7.36 -10.21
CA ALA A 231 5.77 -6.60 -8.99
C ALA A 231 7.02 -5.94 -8.41
N ASP A 232 6.82 -4.88 -7.61
CA ASP A 232 7.90 -4.20 -6.86
C ASP A 232 8.40 -5.07 -5.70
N PHE A 233 7.48 -5.79 -5.05
CA PHE A 233 7.78 -6.73 -3.97
C PHE A 233 7.27 -8.13 -4.31
N SER A 234 8.05 -9.14 -3.95
CA SER A 234 7.66 -10.55 -4.05
C SER A 234 7.53 -11.15 -2.66
N ILE A 235 6.39 -11.79 -2.38
CA ILE A 235 6.12 -12.49 -1.12
C ILE A 235 5.69 -13.94 -1.40
N GLN A 236 5.96 -14.84 -0.48
CA GLN A 236 5.57 -16.26 -0.63
C GLN A 236 4.07 -16.47 -0.37
N GLU A 237 3.52 -15.80 0.62
CA GLU A 237 2.15 -16.00 1.11
C GLU A 237 1.52 -14.67 1.51
N PHE A 238 0.19 -14.59 1.44
CA PHE A 238 -0.57 -13.37 1.74
C PHE A 238 -0.31 -12.84 3.16
N ARG A 239 -0.08 -13.71 4.15
CA ARG A 239 0.19 -13.28 5.54
C ARG A 239 1.41 -12.37 5.69
N SER A 240 2.39 -12.49 4.78
CA SER A 240 3.58 -11.65 4.78
C SER A 240 3.27 -10.17 4.48
N LEU A 241 2.11 -9.89 3.86
CA LEU A 241 1.64 -8.53 3.57
C LEU A 241 1.46 -7.71 4.87
N HIS A 242 1.08 -8.37 5.96
CA HIS A 242 0.93 -7.75 7.28
C HIS A 242 2.22 -7.09 7.75
N ARG A 243 3.34 -7.83 7.70
CA ARG A 243 4.68 -7.33 8.07
C ARG A 243 5.18 -6.30 7.08
N LEU A 244 4.99 -6.55 5.79
CA LEU A 244 5.45 -5.66 4.71
C LEU A 244 4.84 -4.26 4.85
N LEU A 245 3.53 -4.17 5.11
CA LEU A 245 2.87 -2.88 5.20
C LEU A 245 3.01 -2.24 6.57
N LEU A 246 2.59 -2.93 7.63
CA LEU A 246 2.43 -2.30 8.93
C LEU A 246 3.78 -1.98 9.59
N TRP A 247 4.77 -2.86 9.42
CA TRP A 247 6.10 -2.66 10.00
C TRP A 247 7.07 -2.00 9.02
N HIS A 248 7.39 -2.67 7.90
CA HIS A 248 8.36 -2.11 6.94
C HIS A 248 7.87 -0.82 6.30
N GLY A 249 6.63 -0.79 5.79
CA GLY A 249 6.06 0.40 5.17
C GLY A 249 6.01 1.61 6.10
N ARG A 250 5.64 1.41 7.38
CA ARG A 250 5.65 2.47 8.39
C ARG A 250 7.06 2.98 8.67
N ASN A 251 8.01 2.08 8.90
CA ASN A 251 9.39 2.45 9.24
C ASN A 251 10.06 3.18 8.08
N CYS A 252 9.96 2.65 6.86
CA CYS A 252 10.48 3.30 5.65
C CYS A 252 9.91 4.71 5.47
N TYR A 253 8.60 4.91 5.69
CA TYR A 253 7.99 6.23 5.61
C TYR A 253 8.53 7.20 6.67
N LEU A 254 8.53 6.81 7.95
CA LEU A 254 8.94 7.69 9.05
C LEU A 254 10.43 8.06 8.96
N GLN A 255 11.28 7.07 8.68
CA GLN A 255 12.72 7.25 8.56
C GLN A 255 13.06 8.13 7.34
N SER A 256 12.49 7.82 6.18
CA SER A 256 12.74 8.62 4.95
C SER A 256 12.23 10.05 5.11
N ALA A 257 11.11 10.24 5.82
CA ALA A 257 10.57 11.56 6.08
C ALA A 257 11.52 12.39 6.97
N ARG A 258 11.94 11.82 8.11
CA ARG A 258 12.90 12.47 9.02
C ARG A 258 14.22 12.77 8.31
N MET A 259 14.80 11.79 7.63
CA MET A 259 16.05 11.93 6.89
C MET A 259 15.99 13.09 5.90
N SER A 260 14.91 13.19 5.11
CA SER A 260 14.75 14.25 4.11
C SER A 260 14.72 15.64 4.74
N LEU A 261 14.02 15.82 5.87
CA LEU A 261 13.97 17.09 6.59
C LEU A 261 15.33 17.46 7.18
N PHE A 262 16.07 16.48 7.71
CA PHE A 262 17.44 16.67 8.21
C PHE A 262 18.40 17.08 7.08
N VAL A 263 18.33 16.43 5.91
CA VAL A 263 19.18 16.78 4.76
C VAL A 263 18.92 18.21 4.29
N ILE A 264 17.65 18.64 4.26
CA ILE A 264 17.28 20.02 3.91
C ILE A 264 17.79 21.00 4.96
N HIS A 265 17.60 20.69 6.24
CA HIS A 265 18.05 21.50 7.36
C HIS A 265 19.56 21.74 7.30
N ARG A 266 20.34 20.66 7.17
CA ARG A 266 21.80 20.64 7.04
C ARG A 266 22.31 21.60 5.97
N GLY A 267 21.66 21.64 4.81
CA GLY A 267 22.04 22.54 3.72
C GLY A 267 21.65 23.99 3.99
N LEU A 268 20.45 24.20 4.54
CA LEU A 268 19.92 25.53 4.78
C LEU A 268 20.65 26.29 5.90
N VAL A 269 21.11 25.59 6.96
CA VAL A 269 21.89 26.20 8.04
C VAL A 269 23.16 26.85 7.48
N ILE A 270 23.93 26.14 6.65
CA ILE A 270 25.14 26.70 6.01
C ILE A 270 24.80 27.92 5.15
N ALA A 271 23.72 27.85 4.37
CA ALA A 271 23.31 28.96 3.52
C ALA A 271 22.98 30.22 4.34
N VAL A 272 22.27 30.07 5.46
CA VAL A 272 21.96 31.18 6.38
C VAL A 272 23.23 31.74 7.00
N MET A 273 24.14 30.86 7.45
CA MET A 273 25.43 31.29 8.01
C MET A 273 26.25 32.09 6.98
N GLN A 274 26.28 31.61 5.73
CA GLN A 274 26.96 32.27 4.61
C GLN A 274 26.36 33.65 4.30
N VAL A 275 25.03 33.79 4.30
CA VAL A 275 24.36 35.08 4.06
C VAL A 275 24.73 36.10 5.13
N ILE A 276 24.74 35.70 6.40
CA ILE A 276 25.11 36.58 7.52
C ILE A 276 26.59 36.96 7.42
N PHE A 277 27.47 36.00 7.13
CA PHE A 277 28.89 36.25 6.91
C PHE A 277 29.10 37.26 5.77
N SER A 278 28.49 37.04 4.60
CA SER A 278 28.59 37.97 3.47
C SER A 278 28.05 39.36 3.83
N ALA A 279 26.94 39.46 4.58
CA ALA A 279 26.39 40.74 5.02
C ALA A 279 27.36 41.54 5.91
N MET A 280 28.15 40.88 6.76
CA MET A 280 29.17 41.53 7.57
C MET A 280 30.31 42.12 6.73
N PHE A 281 30.69 41.45 5.65
CA PHE A 281 31.73 41.90 4.72
C PHE A 281 31.15 42.70 3.56
N TYR A 282 30.16 43.56 3.81
CA TYR A 282 29.55 44.45 2.80
C TYR A 282 29.06 43.71 1.54
N PHE A 283 28.53 42.50 1.71
CA PHE A 283 28.05 41.61 0.66
C PHE A 283 29.11 41.16 -0.36
N ILE A 284 30.39 41.15 0.05
CA ILE A 284 31.44 40.51 -0.73
C ILE A 284 31.24 38.98 -0.69
N ALA A 285 31.37 38.35 -1.85
CA ALA A 285 31.22 36.91 -2.04
C ALA A 285 32.45 36.12 -1.56
N LEU A 286 32.77 36.21 -0.26
CA LEU A 286 33.77 35.37 0.38
C LEU A 286 33.10 34.11 0.96
N PRO A 287 33.55 32.89 0.61
CA PRO A 287 33.02 31.68 1.21
C PRO A 287 33.46 31.58 2.68
N LEU A 288 32.50 31.35 3.57
CA LEU A 288 32.72 31.14 5.00
C LEU A 288 33.52 29.84 5.25
N PHE A 289 33.10 28.75 4.62
CA PHE A 289 33.79 27.45 4.68
C PHE A 289 34.40 27.13 3.32
N GLN A 290 35.69 26.77 3.29
CA GLN A 290 36.44 26.53 2.05
C GLN A 290 37.10 25.14 2.04
N GLY A 291 37.26 24.61 0.82
CA GLY A 291 38.01 23.38 0.55
C GLY A 291 37.54 22.19 1.39
N TRP A 292 38.45 21.63 2.18
CA TRP A 292 38.24 20.43 2.99
C TRP A 292 37.17 20.58 4.07
N LEU A 293 36.89 21.79 4.58
CA LEU A 293 35.85 21.98 5.59
C LEU A 293 34.44 21.71 5.02
N MET A 294 34.16 22.21 3.80
CA MET A 294 32.88 21.95 3.12
C MET A 294 32.72 20.48 2.73
N ILE A 295 33.82 19.85 2.27
CA ILE A 295 33.83 18.42 1.93
C ILE A 295 33.62 17.59 3.20
N GLY A 296 34.35 17.89 4.26
CA GLY A 296 34.26 17.21 5.56
C GLY A 296 32.86 17.31 6.16
N TYR A 297 32.25 18.49 6.15
CA TYR A 297 30.89 18.66 6.65
C TYR A 297 29.88 17.84 5.84
N SER A 298 29.89 17.98 4.51
CA SER A 298 28.89 17.34 3.65
C SER A 298 29.05 15.83 3.53
N THR A 299 30.26 15.30 3.77
CA THR A 299 30.63 13.90 3.52
C THR A 299 30.91 13.13 4.80
N TYR A 300 31.72 13.65 5.73
CA TYR A 300 32.21 12.90 6.88
C TYR A 300 31.37 13.14 8.13
N TYR A 301 31.23 14.40 8.55
CA TYR A 301 30.64 14.73 9.85
C TYR A 301 29.12 14.61 9.91
N THR A 302 28.42 14.85 8.80
CA THR A 302 26.93 14.87 8.82
C THR A 302 26.29 13.68 8.11
N THR A 303 27.04 12.92 7.32
CA THR A 303 26.47 11.80 6.55
C THR A 303 26.20 10.60 7.44
N ALA A 304 27.18 10.15 8.24
CA ALA A 304 27.01 8.99 9.12
C ALA A 304 25.90 9.17 10.17
N PRO A 305 25.78 10.32 10.86
CA PRO A 305 24.66 10.57 11.79
C PRO A 305 23.29 10.64 11.09
N VAL A 306 23.21 11.17 9.86
CA VAL A 306 21.93 11.19 9.13
C VAL A 306 21.54 9.77 8.68
N PHE A 307 22.51 8.93 8.31
CA PHE A 307 22.23 7.54 7.96
C PHE A 307 21.83 6.67 9.15
N SER A 308 22.28 6.97 10.38
CA SER A 308 21.85 6.22 11.56
C SER A 308 20.34 6.37 11.81
N LEU A 309 19.73 7.50 11.42
CA LEU A 309 18.27 7.71 11.46
C LEU A 309 17.50 6.72 10.57
N CYS A 310 18.13 6.18 9.51
CA CYS A 310 17.51 5.17 8.66
C CYS A 310 17.50 3.77 9.28
N LEU A 311 18.41 3.51 10.21
CA LEU A 311 18.49 2.22 10.91
C LEU A 311 17.66 2.23 12.20
N TYR A 312 17.26 3.41 12.67
CA TYR A 312 16.46 3.58 13.87
C TYR A 312 15.02 3.07 13.68
N THR A 313 14.63 2.09 14.50
CA THR A 313 13.26 1.60 14.63
C THR A 313 12.67 2.07 15.95
N ASP A 314 11.55 2.78 15.91
CA ASP A 314 10.88 3.31 17.09
C ASP A 314 9.99 2.28 17.80
N LEU A 315 9.53 1.25 17.09
CA LEU A 315 8.68 0.19 17.62
C LEU A 315 9.10 -1.18 17.10
N GLU A 316 8.99 -2.17 17.97
CA GLU A 316 9.11 -3.58 17.60
C GLU A 316 7.95 -4.04 16.71
N ASP A 317 8.18 -5.11 15.95
CA ASP A 317 7.17 -5.70 15.06
C ASP A 317 5.97 -6.26 15.84
N THR A 318 6.20 -6.84 17.02
CA THR A 318 5.18 -7.37 17.93
C THR A 318 4.14 -6.31 18.34
N VAL A 319 4.58 -5.10 18.67
CA VAL A 319 3.73 -3.99 19.09
C VAL A 319 2.88 -3.50 17.92
N VAL A 320 3.47 -3.40 16.74
CA VAL A 320 2.76 -2.98 15.51
C VAL A 320 1.66 -3.98 15.15
N TYR A 321 1.87 -5.27 15.41
CA TYR A 321 0.86 -6.31 15.18
C TYR A 321 -0.29 -6.27 16.18
N GLN A 322 -0.01 -5.93 17.44
CA GLN A 322 -1.05 -5.78 18.47
C GLN A 322 -1.87 -4.49 18.28
N TYR A 323 -1.24 -3.43 17.76
CA TYR A 323 -1.88 -2.12 17.56
C TYR A 323 -1.74 -1.60 16.10
N PRO A 324 -2.46 -2.21 15.13
CA PRO A 324 -2.42 -1.76 13.72
C PRO A 324 -2.84 -0.30 13.52
N GLU A 325 -3.59 0.29 14.47
CA GLU A 325 -4.01 1.70 14.45
C GLU A 325 -2.84 2.68 14.36
N LEU A 326 -1.65 2.29 14.83
CA LEU A 326 -0.42 3.09 14.78
C LEU A 326 0.01 3.44 13.34
N TYR A 327 -0.45 2.66 12.35
CA TYR A 327 -0.23 2.94 10.93
C TYR A 327 -0.90 4.23 10.46
N ALA A 328 -1.93 4.73 11.17
CA ALA A 328 -2.65 5.94 10.81
C ALA A 328 -1.76 7.20 10.77
N ILE A 329 -0.65 7.22 11.51
CA ILE A 329 0.33 8.32 11.50
C ILE A 329 0.96 8.48 10.12
N SER A 330 1.33 7.38 9.48
CA SER A 330 1.94 7.37 8.14
C SER A 330 0.95 7.80 7.06
N ARG A 331 -0.32 7.40 7.18
CA ARG A 331 -1.36 7.76 6.20
C ARG A 331 -1.69 9.24 6.16
N ARG A 332 -1.62 9.95 7.30
CA ARG A 332 -1.98 11.38 7.38
C ARG A 332 -0.94 12.32 6.78
N GLY A 333 0.22 11.81 6.34
CA GLY A 333 1.24 12.63 5.69
C GLY A 333 1.88 13.68 6.62
N ARG A 334 1.63 13.63 7.94
CA ARG A 334 1.90 14.75 8.86
C ARG A 334 3.38 15.09 8.93
N GLN A 335 4.24 14.09 8.82
CA GLN A 335 5.70 14.27 8.86
C GLN A 335 6.20 15.08 7.66
N MET A 336 5.57 14.93 6.50
CA MET A 336 5.91 15.67 5.26
C MET A 336 4.95 16.83 4.98
N SER A 337 4.26 17.34 6.00
CA SER A 337 3.38 18.49 5.84
C SER A 337 4.18 19.78 5.61
N LEU A 338 3.58 20.73 4.87
CA LEU A 338 4.17 22.06 4.67
C LEU A 338 4.47 22.74 6.02
N LYS A 339 3.65 22.49 7.05
CA LYS A 339 3.88 23.00 8.41
C LYS A 339 5.15 22.43 9.03
N ALA A 340 5.39 21.12 8.90
CA ALA A 340 6.62 20.50 9.37
C ALA A 340 7.83 21.07 8.63
N PHE A 341 7.76 21.16 7.30
CA PHE A 341 8.80 21.75 6.47
C PHE A 341 9.13 23.20 6.89
N LEU A 342 8.12 24.06 7.03
CA LEU A 342 8.32 25.45 7.47
C LEU A 342 8.90 25.53 8.88
N GLY A 343 8.51 24.62 9.77
CA GLY A 343 9.12 24.50 11.11
C GLY A 343 10.61 24.18 11.04
N TRP A 344 11.01 23.26 10.16
CA TRP A 344 12.43 22.95 9.91
C TRP A 344 13.19 24.10 9.27
N VAL A 345 12.59 24.82 8.31
CA VAL A 345 13.17 26.04 7.73
C VAL A 345 13.43 27.08 8.80
N TRP A 346 12.46 27.33 9.68
CA TRP A 346 12.62 28.26 10.80
C TRP A 346 13.73 27.81 11.76
N LYS A 347 13.78 26.51 12.09
CA LYS A 347 14.85 25.92 12.90
C LYS A 347 16.23 26.18 12.26
N SER A 348 16.37 25.99 10.94
CA SER A 348 17.62 26.26 10.22
C SER A 348 18.04 27.73 10.28
N ILE A 349 17.09 28.65 10.06
CA ILE A 349 17.34 30.09 10.11
C ILE A 349 17.79 30.48 11.52
N TYR A 350 17.09 30.00 12.55
CA TYR A 350 17.44 30.27 13.94
C TYR A 350 18.83 29.74 14.29
N GLN A 351 19.12 28.45 14.04
CA GLN A 351 20.41 27.84 14.38
C GLN A 351 21.56 28.48 13.61
N GLY A 352 21.42 28.68 12.29
CA GLY A 352 22.45 29.34 11.49
C GLY A 352 22.72 30.78 11.93
N SER A 353 21.67 31.53 12.27
CA SER A 353 21.82 32.90 12.76
C SER A 353 22.46 32.97 14.14
N ALA A 354 22.01 32.12 15.07
CA ALA A 354 22.54 32.06 16.42
C ALA A 354 24.03 31.70 16.42
N ILE A 355 24.43 30.67 15.67
CA ILE A 355 25.84 30.25 15.57
C ILE A 355 26.69 31.39 15.03
N MET A 356 26.29 32.03 13.93
CA MET A 356 27.09 33.12 13.35
C MET A 356 27.15 34.35 14.24
N VAL A 357 26.00 34.87 14.68
CA VAL A 357 25.95 36.10 15.48
C VAL A 357 26.72 35.91 16.80
N LEU A 358 26.56 34.77 17.46
CA LEU A 358 27.27 34.49 18.71
C LEU A 358 28.78 34.37 18.50
N THR A 359 29.20 33.69 17.43
CA THR A 359 30.64 33.58 17.08
C THR A 359 31.24 34.97 16.85
N VAL A 360 30.51 35.85 16.17
CA VAL A 360 30.95 37.22 15.86
C VAL A 360 31.01 38.08 17.12
N ILE A 361 30.02 37.99 18.02
CA ILE A 361 30.03 38.76 19.27
C ILE A 361 31.20 38.33 20.17
N LEU A 362 31.45 37.01 20.27
CA LEU A 362 32.47 36.47 21.17
C LEU A 362 33.90 36.62 20.63
N PHE A 363 34.09 36.44 19.32
CA PHE A 363 35.43 36.35 18.71
C PHE A 363 35.69 37.43 17.64
N GLY A 364 34.76 38.33 17.37
CA GLY A 364 34.90 39.36 16.34
C GLY A 364 35.96 40.42 16.62
N ASN A 365 36.43 40.55 17.86
CA ASN A 365 37.50 41.48 18.23
C ASN A 365 38.91 40.90 17.98
N GLU A 366 39.05 39.59 17.83
CA GLU A 366 40.34 38.99 17.45
C GLU A 366 40.48 38.99 15.92
N LEU A 367 41.47 39.72 15.42
CA LEU A 367 41.71 40.04 13.99
C LEU A 367 41.97 38.84 13.06
N ILE A 368 41.77 37.60 13.49
CA ILE A 368 42.11 36.40 12.74
C ILE A 368 40.83 35.71 12.27
N THR A 369 40.46 35.97 11.02
CA THR A 369 39.32 35.33 10.31
C THR A 369 39.34 33.80 10.42
N SER A 370 40.53 33.19 10.51
CA SER A 370 40.70 31.73 10.68
C SER A 370 40.09 31.20 11.98
N SER A 371 40.17 31.94 13.09
CA SER A 371 39.61 31.53 14.38
C SER A 371 38.09 31.55 14.36
N LEU A 372 37.50 32.55 13.70
CA LEU A 372 36.04 32.65 13.52
C LEU A 372 35.50 31.47 12.71
N VAL A 373 36.16 31.11 11.62
CA VAL A 373 35.75 29.97 10.78
C VAL A 373 35.79 28.65 11.55
N ALA A 374 36.85 28.41 12.33
CA ALA A 374 37.00 27.19 13.12
C ALA A 374 35.91 27.06 14.21
N VAL A 375 35.62 28.13 14.95
CA VAL A 375 34.58 28.14 16.00
C VAL A 375 33.19 27.96 15.40
N ALA A 376 32.88 28.65 14.30
CA ALA A 376 31.60 28.51 13.61
C ALA A 376 31.41 27.08 13.07
N PHE A 377 32.46 26.48 12.50
CA PHE A 377 32.41 25.12 11.95
C PHE A 377 32.23 24.06 13.03
N THR A 378 33.01 24.12 14.10
CA THR A 378 32.90 23.18 15.23
C THR A 378 31.55 23.28 15.93
N SER A 379 31.05 24.50 16.15
CA SER A 379 29.71 24.74 16.72
C SER A 379 28.60 24.17 15.82
N LEU A 380 28.73 24.31 14.50
CA LEU A 380 27.80 23.75 13.54
C LEU A 380 27.77 22.22 13.59
N VAL A 381 28.94 21.56 13.57
CA VAL A 381 29.03 20.10 13.65
C VAL A 381 28.42 19.57 14.95
N ILE A 382 28.76 20.18 16.09
CA ILE A 382 28.21 19.77 17.39
C ILE A 382 26.69 19.98 17.42
N SER A 383 26.19 21.11 16.91
CA SER A 383 24.75 21.38 16.86
C SER A 383 24.00 20.33 16.03
N GLU A 384 24.55 19.90 14.91
CA GLU A 384 23.93 18.86 14.07
C GLU A 384 23.95 17.49 14.74
N LEU A 385 25.06 17.12 15.39
CA LEU A 385 25.14 15.87 16.16
C LEU A 385 24.12 15.84 17.31
N LEU A 386 23.95 16.96 18.02
CA LEU A 386 22.94 17.09 19.07
C LEU A 386 21.51 17.03 18.51
N ASN A 387 21.26 17.65 17.35
CA ASN A 387 19.96 17.55 16.67
C ASN A 387 19.61 16.08 16.35
N VAL A 388 20.56 15.31 15.81
CA VAL A 388 20.36 13.89 15.50
C VAL A 388 20.15 13.07 16.78
N ALA A 389 21.00 13.27 17.80
CA ALA A 389 20.88 12.57 19.08
C ALA A 389 19.52 12.82 19.76
N SER A 390 18.99 14.04 19.66
CA SER A 390 17.67 14.39 20.21
C SER A 390 16.51 13.68 19.51
N GLU A 391 16.64 13.36 18.22
CA GLU A 391 15.61 12.65 17.46
C GLU A 391 15.65 11.15 17.74
N VAL A 392 16.85 10.58 17.90
CA VAL A 392 17.04 9.16 18.28
C VAL A 392 16.62 8.91 19.73
N SER A 393 16.86 9.87 20.63
CA SER A 393 16.49 9.77 22.06
C SER A 393 15.05 10.18 22.36
N GLY A 394 14.21 10.38 21.33
CA GLY A 394 12.77 10.62 21.50
C GLY A 394 12.11 9.50 22.33
N PRO A 395 10.93 9.73 22.93
CA PRO A 395 10.42 8.96 24.07
C PRO A 395 10.26 7.47 23.75
N SER A 396 11.31 6.71 24.07
CA SER A 396 11.37 5.24 24.09
C SER A 396 11.05 4.69 25.48
N GLU A 397 10.37 5.45 26.35
CA GLU A 397 9.98 5.06 27.71
C GLU A 397 8.93 3.93 27.78
N LEU A 398 8.65 3.21 26.69
CA LEU A 398 7.65 2.14 26.64
C LEU A 398 8.16 0.77 26.16
N ALA A 399 9.46 0.62 25.84
CA ALA A 399 10.03 -0.68 25.53
C ALA A 399 10.84 -1.21 26.74
N PRO A 400 10.42 -2.29 27.41
CA PRO A 400 11.31 -2.97 28.34
C PRO A 400 12.49 -3.53 27.54
N SER A 401 13.70 -3.22 27.99
CA SER A 401 14.96 -3.72 27.44
C SER A 401 14.97 -5.26 27.43
N ASP A 402 14.75 -5.89 26.27
CA ASP A 402 15.09 -7.31 26.08
C ASP A 402 16.48 -7.43 25.44
N ASP A 403 17.27 -8.30 26.04
CA ASP A 403 18.71 -8.40 25.99
C ASP A 403 19.15 -9.28 24.81
N ARG A 404 18.80 -8.88 23.58
CA ARG A 404 19.25 -9.57 22.36
C ARG A 404 20.14 -8.66 21.51
N GLY A 405 21.43 -8.96 21.60
CA GLY A 405 22.54 -8.27 20.95
C GLY A 405 22.30 -7.94 19.48
N GLY A 406 22.63 -6.70 19.13
CA GLY A 406 22.51 -6.15 17.78
C GLY A 406 22.21 -4.65 17.77
N VAL A 407 21.76 -4.08 18.88
CA VAL A 407 21.74 -2.63 19.06
C VAL A 407 23.17 -2.21 19.36
N VAL A 408 23.95 -1.92 18.32
CA VAL A 408 25.00 -0.91 18.49
C VAL A 408 24.26 0.29 19.04
N GLU A 409 24.54 0.67 20.29
CA GLU A 409 23.96 1.84 20.91
C GLU A 409 24.13 2.99 19.91
N TYR A 410 23.06 3.46 19.27
CA TYR A 410 23.16 4.45 18.18
C TYR A 410 23.73 5.78 18.71
N SER A 411 23.68 5.98 20.03
CA SER A 411 24.47 6.94 20.81
C SER A 411 25.98 6.75 20.58
N ASP A 412 26.51 5.54 20.51
CA ASP A 412 27.92 5.22 20.29
C ASP A 412 28.42 5.66 18.91
N ILE A 413 27.58 5.61 17.87
CA ILE A 413 27.94 6.15 16.55
C ILE A 413 28.07 7.68 16.64
N CYS A 414 27.19 8.36 17.37
CA CYS A 414 27.34 9.80 17.60
C CYS A 414 28.58 10.10 18.46
N ILE A 415 28.87 9.29 19.49
CA ILE A 415 30.01 9.44 20.39
C ILE A 415 31.35 9.18 19.67
N LEU A 416 31.41 8.22 18.75
CA LEU A 416 32.61 7.92 17.93
C LEU A 416 33.05 9.11 17.06
N TYR A 417 32.11 9.94 16.60
CA TYR A 417 32.41 11.14 15.78
C TYR A 417 32.61 12.42 16.61
N VAL A 418 32.27 12.41 17.89
CA VAL A 418 32.60 13.50 18.84
C VAL A 418 34.05 13.38 19.35
N HIS A 419 34.78 12.32 18.97
CA HIS A 419 36.15 12.14 19.41
C HIS A 419 37.06 13.29 18.89
N PRO A 420 37.73 14.05 19.78
CA PRO A 420 38.45 15.28 19.42
C PRO A 420 39.61 15.07 18.43
N ALA A 421 40.05 13.82 18.23
CA ALA A 421 41.07 13.48 17.23
C ALA A 421 40.59 13.54 15.77
N LEU A 422 39.27 13.61 15.53
CA LEU A 422 38.70 13.80 14.19
C LEU A 422 38.31 15.27 13.91
N LEU A 423 38.28 16.13 14.93
CA LEU A 423 37.93 17.56 14.83
C LEU A 423 39.17 18.48 14.81
N LEU A 424 40.37 17.91 14.97
CA LEU A 424 41.70 18.52 14.78
C LEU A 424 42.23 18.13 13.40
#